data_AF-A0A1Q7JI60-F1
#
_entry.id   AF-A0A1Q7JI60-F1
#
_cell.length_a   1.000
_cell.length_b   1.000
_cell.length_c   1.000
_cell.angle_alpha   90.00
_cell.angle_beta   90.00
_cell.angle_gamma   90.00
#
_symmetry.space_group_name_H-M   'P 1'
#
loop_
_entity.id
_entity.type
_entity.pdbx_description
1 polymer ?
#
loop_
_entity_poly.entity_id
_entity_poly.type
_entity_poly.pdbx_seq_one_letter_code
_entity_poly.pdbx_strand_id
1 'polypeptide(L)'
;MEGLSPRKKLVLGALAASLCVSAMSLAGSKGLRRLERLRADIERQEQKNRELREENARLARTVRELSPPLQDAALEKAAREQLGFVRQDELLFKFE
;
A
#
# COMPACT_ATOMS: atom_id res chain seq x y z
N MET A 1 -10.56 36.31 50.19
CA MET A 1 -10.00 35.61 49.00
C MET A 1 -9.23 36.64 48.20
N GLU A 2 -7.92 36.69 48.41
CA GLU A 2 -7.02 37.70 47.84
C GLU A 2 -7.18 37.85 46.33
N GLY A 3 -7.29 39.10 45.88
CA GLY A 3 -7.44 39.44 44.47
C GLY A 3 -6.21 38.99 43.68
N LEU A 4 -6.37 37.93 42.88
CA LEU A 4 -5.36 37.51 41.92
C LEU A 4 -4.93 38.71 41.07
N SER A 5 -3.62 38.98 41.05
CA SER A 5 -3.00 39.96 40.16
C SER A 5 -3.52 39.78 38.73
N PRO A 6 -3.80 40.87 37.98
CA PRO A 6 -4.34 40.80 36.63
C PRO A 6 -3.49 39.92 35.69
N ARG A 7 -2.17 39.86 35.92
CA ARG A 7 -1.27 38.94 35.20
C ARG A 7 -1.58 37.47 35.48
N LYS A 8 -1.82 37.09 36.74
CA LYS A 8 -2.16 35.71 37.11
C LYS A 8 -3.51 35.30 36.52
N LYS A 9 -4.49 36.21 36.44
CA LYS A 9 -5.79 35.95 35.79
C LYS A 9 -5.64 35.71 34.28
N LEU A 10 -4.81 36.51 33.61
CA LEU A 10 -4.52 36.32 32.17
C LEU A 10 -3.81 34.99 31.89
N VAL A 11 -2.81 34.65 32.71
CA VAL A 11 -2.09 33.36 32.59
C VAL A 11 -3.03 32.18 32.82
N LEU A 12 -3.88 32.24 33.86
CA LEU A 12 -4.88 31.20 34.11
C LEU A 12 -5.89 31.08 32.97
N GLY A 13 -6.35 32.21 32.42
CA GLY A 13 -7.26 32.23 31.27
C GLY A 13 -6.62 31.61 30.03
N ALA A 14 -5.37 31.96 29.72
CA ALA A 14 -4.63 31.38 28.61
C ALA A 14 -4.39 29.87 28.79
N LEU A 15 -4.09 29.43 30.01
CA LEU A 15 -3.88 28.02 30.33
C LEU A 15 -5.19 27.23 30.18
N ALA A 16 -6.30 27.77 30.67
CA ALA A 16 -7.62 27.17 30.51
C ALA A 16 -8.04 27.07 29.03
N ALA A 17 -7.82 28.14 28.25
CA ALA A 17 -8.11 28.14 26.81
C ALA A 17 -7.26 27.09 26.07
N SER A 18 -5.96 26.99 26.37
CA SER A 18 -5.07 25.98 25.79
C SER A 18 -5.53 24.54 26.13
N LEU A 19 -5.95 24.31 27.38
CA LEU A 19 -6.50 23.02 27.79
C LEU A 19 -7.78 22.68 27.04
N CYS A 20 -8.70 23.64 26.88
CA CYS A 20 -9.96 23.45 26.16
C CYS A 20 -9.72 23.11 24.68
N VAL A 21 -8.84 23.83 24.00
CA VAL A 21 -8.48 23.54 22.59
C VAL A 21 -7.87 22.15 22.47
N SER A 22 -6.99 21.78 23.39
CA SER A 22 -6.37 20.45 23.41
C SER A 22 -7.41 19.35 23.62
N ALA A 23 -8.30 19.51 24.60
CA ALA A 23 -9.38 18.55 24.88
C ALA A 23 -10.35 18.41 23.70
N MET A 24 -10.72 19.51 23.04
CA MET A 24 -11.56 19.47 21.83
C MET A 24 -10.85 18.79 20.66
N SER A 25 -9.54 18.96 20.51
CA SER A 25 -8.75 18.28 19.49
C SER A 25 -8.70 16.77 19.71
N LEU A 26 -8.59 16.33 20.97
CA LEU A 26 -8.65 14.91 21.34
C LEU A 26 -10.07 14.32 21.20
N ALA A 27 -11.11 15.06 21.60
CA ALA A 27 -12.50 14.64 21.52
C ALA A 27 -13.07 14.70 20.09
N GLY A 28 -12.44 15.50 19.22
CA GLY A 28 -12.83 15.62 17.83
C GLY A 28 -12.68 14.30 17.07
N SER A 29 -13.70 13.97 16.27
CA SER A 29 -13.79 12.77 15.43
C SER A 29 -12.61 12.54 14.46
N LYS A 30 -11.73 13.54 14.29
CA LYS A 30 -10.54 13.50 13.43
C LYS A 30 -9.25 13.07 14.13
N GLY A 31 -9.18 13.07 15.45
CA GLY A 31 -7.96 12.78 16.21
C GLY A 31 -7.78 11.28 16.49
N LEU A 32 -8.03 10.89 17.74
CA LEU A 32 -7.71 9.55 18.26
C LEU A 32 -8.53 8.43 17.61
N ARG A 33 -9.85 8.60 17.49
CA ARG A 33 -10.73 7.59 16.90
C ARG A 33 -10.43 7.33 15.42
N ARG A 34 -9.98 8.35 14.68
CA ARG A 34 -9.56 8.19 13.29
C ARG A 34 -8.24 7.44 13.20
N LEU A 35 -7.31 7.74 14.09
CA LEU A 35 -6.03 7.03 14.15
C LEU A 35 -6.23 5.55 14.46
N GLU A 36 -7.11 5.21 15.41
CA GLU A 36 -7.46 3.82 15.74
C GLU A 36 -8.10 3.10 14.54
N ARG A 37 -9.04 3.74 13.85
CA ARG A 37 -9.65 3.17 12.63
C ARG A 37 -8.61 2.93 11.55
N LEU A 38 -7.74 3.89 11.29
CA LEU A 38 -6.67 3.77 10.30
C LEU A 38 -5.68 2.65 10.65
N ARG A 39 -5.31 2.51 11.93
CA ARG A 39 -4.48 1.40 12.38
C ARG A 39 -5.15 0.05 12.14
N ALA A 40 -6.44 -0.06 12.47
CA ALA A 40 -7.20 -1.27 12.22
C ALA A 40 -7.38 -1.56 10.71
N ASP A 41 -7.49 -0.52 9.88
CA ASP A 41 -7.53 -0.67 8.42
C ASP A 41 -6.20 -1.18 7.86
N ILE A 42 -5.08 -0.61 8.33
CA ILE A 42 -3.72 -1.06 7.96
C ILE A 42 -3.55 -2.53 8.33
N GLU A 43 -3.88 -2.90 9.56
CA GLU A 43 -3.73 -4.28 10.04
C GLU A 43 -4.56 -5.27 9.20
N ARG A 44 -5.81 -4.90 8.86
CA ARG A 44 -6.65 -5.68 7.95
C ARG A 44 -6.04 -5.82 6.55
N GLN A 45 -5.51 -4.73 6.01
CA GLN A 45 -4.91 -4.75 4.67
C GLN A 45 -3.61 -5.56 4.64
N GLU A 46 -2.79 -5.47 5.68
CA GLU A 46 -1.58 -6.27 5.81
C GLU A 46 -1.88 -7.76 5.90
N GLN A 47 -2.92 -8.16 6.65
CA GLN A 47 -3.36 -9.55 6.72
C GLN A 47 -3.78 -10.07 5.34
N LYS A 48 -4.61 -9.32 4.59
CA LYS A 48 -5.00 -9.69 3.23
C LYS A 48 -3.78 -9.78 2.29
N ASN A 49 -2.84 -8.85 2.41
CA ASN A 49 -1.62 -8.89 1.61
C ASN A 49 -0.75 -10.12 1.93
N ARG A 50 -0.69 -10.57 3.20
CA ARG A 50 0.00 -11.80 3.58
C ARG A 50 -0.65 -13.01 2.89
N GLU A 51 -1.96 -13.15 3.00
CA GLU A 51 -2.74 -14.23 2.37
C GLU A 51 -2.54 -14.26 0.85
N LEU A 52 -2.63 -13.11 0.18
CA LEU A 52 -2.40 -13.00 -1.26
C LEU A 52 -0.97 -13.34 -1.68
N ARG A 53 0.03 -13.03 -0.85
CA ARG A 53 1.43 -13.40 -1.13
C ARG A 53 1.65 -14.90 -1.02
N GLU A 54 1.05 -15.53 -0.01
CA GLU A 54 1.10 -16.98 0.16
C GLU A 54 0.42 -17.70 -1.01
N GLU A 55 -0.74 -17.21 -1.43
CA GLU A 55 -1.45 -17.73 -2.60
C GLU A 55 -0.66 -17.55 -3.89
N ASN A 56 -0.10 -16.35 -4.14
CA ASN A 56 0.78 -16.14 -5.29
C ASN A 56 2.00 -17.05 -5.27
N ALA A 57 2.63 -17.26 -4.11
CA ALA A 57 3.77 -18.16 -3.99
C ALA A 57 3.39 -19.62 -4.24
N ARG A 58 2.16 -20.03 -3.87
CA ARG A 58 1.61 -21.35 -4.19
C ARG A 58 1.35 -21.46 -5.70
N LEU A 59 0.62 -20.51 -6.28
CA LEU A 59 0.30 -20.49 -7.71
C LEU A 59 1.55 -20.44 -8.57
N ALA A 60 2.56 -19.64 -8.21
CA ALA A 60 3.82 -19.58 -8.94
C ALA A 60 4.58 -20.91 -8.92
N ARG A 61 4.51 -21.67 -7.82
CA ARG A 61 5.05 -23.03 -7.75
C ARG A 61 4.27 -23.98 -8.64
N THR A 62 2.94 -23.96 -8.56
CA THR A 62 2.07 -24.77 -9.41
C THR A 62 2.28 -24.48 -10.89
N VAL A 63 2.45 -23.20 -11.29
CA VAL A 63 2.78 -22.83 -12.67
C VAL A 63 4.14 -23.41 -13.06
N ARG A 64 5.17 -23.33 -12.21
CA ARG A 64 6.48 -23.93 -12.53
C ARG A 64 6.44 -25.46 -12.65
N GLU A 65 5.62 -26.12 -11.83
CA GLU A 65 5.48 -27.59 -11.83
C GLU A 65 4.64 -28.08 -13.03
N LEU A 66 3.59 -27.35 -13.39
CA LEU A 66 2.68 -27.72 -14.50
C LEU A 66 3.13 -27.18 -15.85
N SER A 67 3.92 -26.11 -15.89
CA SER A 67 4.52 -25.66 -17.13
C SER A 67 5.54 -26.72 -17.57
N PRO A 68 5.46 -27.19 -18.83
CA PRO A 68 6.60 -27.86 -19.44
C PRO A 68 7.83 -26.97 -19.27
N PRO A 69 9.06 -27.52 -19.22
CA PRO A 69 10.25 -26.69 -19.36
C PRO A 69 10.04 -25.81 -20.58
N LEU A 70 9.86 -24.50 -20.36
CA LEU A 70 9.72 -23.54 -21.46
C LEU A 70 11.04 -23.64 -22.21
N GLN A 71 11.01 -24.34 -23.33
CA GLN A 71 12.13 -24.30 -24.26
C GLN A 71 12.12 -22.86 -24.76
N ASP A 72 13.12 -22.07 -24.37
CA ASP A 72 13.26 -20.68 -24.82
C ASP A 72 13.13 -20.59 -26.34
N ALA A 73 13.61 -21.61 -27.07
CA ALA A 73 13.43 -21.75 -28.51
C ALA A 73 11.96 -21.87 -28.97
N ALA A 74 11.09 -22.54 -28.22
CA ALA A 74 9.66 -22.65 -28.52
C ALA A 74 8.92 -21.34 -28.22
N LEU A 75 9.29 -20.65 -27.13
CA LEU A 75 8.77 -19.32 -26.80
C LEU A 75 9.23 -18.28 -27.83
N GLU A 76 10.49 -18.33 -28.24
CA GLU A 76 11.08 -17.47 -29.27
C GLU A 76 10.43 -17.71 -30.64
N LYS A 77 10.21 -18.97 -31.02
CA LYS A 77 9.47 -19.30 -32.26
C LYS A 77 8.04 -18.74 -32.23
N ALA A 78 7.31 -18.93 -31.13
CA ALA A 78 5.96 -18.38 -30.97
C ALA A 78 5.95 -16.84 -31.02
N ALA A 79 6.92 -16.17 -30.38
CA ALA A 79 7.07 -14.72 -30.44
C ALA A 79 7.42 -14.22 -31.86
N ARG A 80 8.28 -14.93 -32.59
CA ARG A 80 8.62 -14.64 -34.00
C ARG A 80 7.40 -14.77 -34.92
N GLU A 81 6.57 -15.79 -34.71
CA GLU A 81 5.39 -16.06 -35.52
C GLU A 81 4.20 -15.15 -35.19
N GLN A 82 3.94 -14.86 -33.91
CA GLN A 82 2.75 -14.11 -33.46
C GLN A 82 2.98 -12.61 -33.33
N LEU A 83 4.19 -12.18 -32.92
CA LEU A 83 4.48 -10.78 -32.61
C LEU A 83 5.40 -10.13 -33.65
N GLY A 84 5.90 -10.90 -34.63
CA GLY A 84 6.76 -10.39 -35.70
C GLY A 84 8.10 -9.84 -35.20
N PHE A 85 8.54 -10.23 -34.01
CA PHE A 85 9.82 -9.81 -33.44
C PHE A 85 10.97 -10.50 -34.19
N VAL A 86 11.44 -9.86 -35.25
CA VAL A 86 12.65 -10.22 -36.01
C VAL A 86 13.74 -9.22 -35.65
N ARG A 87 15.00 -9.67 -35.43
CA ARG A 87 16.12 -8.73 -35.25
C ARG A 87 16.30 -7.92 -36.54
N GLN A 88 16.86 -6.70 -36.47
CA GLN A 88 16.99 -5.80 -37.63
C GLN A 88 17.72 -6.43 -38.83
N ASP A 89 18.50 -7.47 -38.57
CA ASP A 89 19.48 -8.10 -39.45
C ASP A 89 19.17 -9.58 -39.73
N GLU A 90 17.91 -10.02 -39.54
CA GLU A 90 17.50 -11.41 -39.75
C GLU A 90 16.41 -11.56 -40.84
N LEU A 91 16.59 -12.51 -41.78
CA LEU A 91 15.68 -12.78 -42.91
C LEU A 91 14.79 -13.99 -42.59
N LEU A 92 13.47 -13.77 -42.49
CA LEU A 92 12.49 -14.84 -42.22
C LEU A 92 11.79 -15.25 -43.52
N PHE A 93 11.90 -16.53 -43.90
CA PHE A 93 11.20 -17.08 -45.06
C PHE A 93 9.87 -17.72 -44.62
N LYS A 94 8.74 -17.14 -45.05
CA LYS A 94 7.42 -17.78 -44.96
C LYS A 94 7.14 -18.47 -46.29
N PHE A 95 6.98 -19.79 -46.25
CA PHE A 95 6.49 -20.55 -47.39
C PHE A 95 4.99 -20.79 -47.17
N GLU A 96 4.17 -20.33 -48.12
CA GLU A 96 2.75 -20.67 -48.21
C GLU A 96 2.55 -22.08 -48.77
#